data_AF-A0A2S7PT51-F1
#
_entry.id   AF-A0A2S7PT51-F1
#
_cell.length_a   1.000
_cell.length_b   1.000
_cell.length_c   1.000
_cell.angle_alpha   90.00
_cell.angle_beta   90.00
_cell.angle_gamma   90.00
#
_symmetry.space_group_name_H-M   'P 1'
#
loop_
_entity.id
_entity.type
_entity.pdbx_description
1 polymer ?
#
loop_
_entity_poly.entity_id
_entity_poly.type
_entity_poly.pdbx_seq_one_letter_code
_entity_poly.pdbx_strand_id
1 'polypeptide(L)'
;MGAAASMHSCTADLVKLYTAFLDSAANQYANSSTSMSGSPLKQVPTLFYPHINMNPKLLREQSYALGWACLQTPGPMDQLRPQKNRPDVGKGVPSELVLYHQVSFPGALAFVALVPRSKGCVLVLTNGLSMSVNAADLMGQGLLEEYLEVAEGDKNDYAELTRTEKEEKDGSWFEDIRRWLDENRTGGDRPRELEDYVGDYWDEAKTLMVKVFIHENESQSNDSEQGRKLKMAFAGMESEEHDLTHYQNDEFTWLKERDEFSKRGLWARHKENYVIGFWEEDGSEEEAGGKDIKVREKSRVHKIEYLSWRYNKELPRPKRFYKEM
;
A
#
# COMPACT_ATOMS: atom_id res chain seq x y z
N MET A 1 -7.79 -0.73 10.38
CA MET A 1 -8.35 -0.85 9.01
C MET A 1 -9.80 -1.37 8.95
N GLY A 2 -10.57 -1.38 10.06
CA GLY A 2 -11.89 -2.01 10.14
C GLY A 2 -12.86 -1.66 8.98
N ALA A 3 -13.41 -0.44 8.98
CA ALA A 3 -14.41 -0.08 7.98
C ALA A 3 -13.87 0.12 6.55
N ALA A 4 -12.56 0.34 6.39
CA ALA A 4 -11.97 0.73 5.12
C ALA A 4 -11.59 -0.46 4.21
N ALA A 5 -11.16 -1.58 4.79
CA ALA A 5 -10.60 -2.69 4.01
C ALA A 5 -10.64 -4.08 4.70
N SER A 6 -11.26 -4.24 5.87
CA SER A 6 -11.16 -5.50 6.64
C SER A 6 -12.30 -6.50 6.38
N MET A 7 -13.15 -6.29 5.39
CA MET A 7 -14.24 -7.23 5.09
C MET A 7 -13.69 -8.46 4.37
N HIS A 8 -13.95 -9.64 4.94
CA HIS A 8 -13.64 -10.93 4.33
C HIS A 8 -14.93 -11.57 3.84
N SER A 9 -14.93 -12.09 2.61
CA SER A 9 -16.12 -12.69 1.99
C SER A 9 -15.70 -13.73 0.96
N CYS A 10 -16.68 -14.37 0.31
CA CYS A 10 -16.49 -15.31 -0.78
C CYS A 10 -17.34 -14.91 -1.99
N THR A 11 -17.08 -15.51 -3.15
CA THR A 11 -17.86 -15.23 -4.37
C THR A 11 -19.35 -15.50 -4.19
N ALA A 12 -19.73 -16.55 -3.46
CA ALA A 12 -21.13 -16.89 -3.22
C ALA A 12 -21.90 -15.81 -2.44
N ASP A 13 -21.25 -15.15 -1.49
CA ASP A 13 -21.87 -14.08 -0.72
C ASP A 13 -21.83 -12.74 -1.46
N LEU A 14 -20.74 -12.46 -2.16
CA LEU A 14 -20.62 -11.25 -2.98
C LEU A 14 -21.60 -11.24 -4.15
N VAL A 15 -21.87 -12.38 -4.78
CA VAL A 15 -22.92 -12.49 -5.81
C VAL A 15 -24.27 -12.08 -5.23
N LYS A 16 -24.66 -12.58 -4.05
CA LYS A 16 -25.92 -12.17 -3.39
C LYS A 16 -25.96 -10.67 -3.13
N LEU A 17 -24.85 -10.12 -2.63
CA LEU A 17 -24.72 -8.69 -2.34
C LEU A 17 -24.90 -7.84 -3.62
N TYR A 18 -24.17 -8.17 -4.68
CA TYR A 18 -24.18 -7.38 -5.91
C TYR A 18 -25.48 -7.56 -6.71
N THR A 19 -26.11 -8.73 -6.66
CA THR A 19 -27.49 -8.91 -7.14
C THR A 19 -28.46 -8.00 -6.38
N ALA A 20 -28.37 -7.96 -5.04
CA ALA A 20 -29.21 -7.07 -4.24
C ALA A 20 -28.97 -5.59 -4.57
N PHE A 21 -27.72 -5.17 -4.83
CA PHE A 21 -27.41 -3.81 -5.29
C PHE A 21 -28.10 -3.49 -6.61
N LEU A 22 -27.95 -4.36 -7.62
CA LEU A 22 -28.51 -4.15 -8.95
C LEU A 22 -30.04 -4.13 -8.94
N ASP A 23 -30.67 -5.05 -8.22
CA ASP A 23 -32.13 -5.08 -8.09
C ASP A 23 -32.69 -3.90 -7.31
N SER A 24 -32.02 -3.52 -6.21
CA SER A 24 -32.39 -2.35 -5.42
C SER A 24 -32.21 -1.06 -6.21
N ALA A 25 -31.12 -0.94 -6.98
CA ALA A 25 -30.89 0.21 -7.86
C ALA A 25 -32.01 0.31 -8.90
N ALA A 26 -32.24 -0.77 -9.67
CA ALA A 26 -33.27 -0.79 -10.70
C ALA A 26 -34.66 -0.43 -10.15
N ASN A 27 -35.02 -0.98 -8.98
CA ASN A 27 -36.29 -0.65 -8.32
C ASN A 27 -36.36 0.81 -7.85
N GLN A 28 -35.32 1.30 -7.18
CA GLN A 28 -35.30 2.64 -6.59
C GLN A 28 -35.27 3.74 -7.65
N TYR A 29 -34.51 3.55 -8.75
CA TYR A 29 -34.54 4.47 -9.89
C TYR A 29 -35.90 4.49 -10.59
N ALA A 30 -36.48 3.31 -10.89
CA ALA A 30 -37.76 3.23 -11.61
C ALA A 30 -38.93 3.84 -10.82
N ASN A 31 -38.92 3.74 -9.50
CA ASN A 31 -40.00 4.20 -8.63
C ASN A 31 -39.71 5.53 -7.93
N SER A 32 -38.56 6.16 -8.19
CA SER A 32 -38.09 7.34 -7.44
C SER A 32 -38.18 7.16 -5.92
N SER A 33 -37.82 5.96 -5.45
CA SER A 33 -37.90 5.55 -4.04
C SER A 33 -36.51 5.42 -3.42
N THR A 34 -36.43 5.41 -2.09
CA THR A 34 -35.16 5.26 -1.36
C THR A 34 -34.97 3.87 -0.76
N SER A 35 -35.86 2.93 -1.06
CA SER A 35 -35.83 1.57 -0.51
C SER A 35 -36.68 0.61 -1.34
N MET A 36 -36.31 -0.66 -1.35
CA MET A 36 -37.07 -1.76 -1.94
C MET A 36 -37.53 -2.72 -0.83
N SER A 37 -38.79 -3.16 -0.87
CA SER A 37 -39.30 -4.14 0.09
C SER A 37 -38.48 -5.43 0.05
N GLY A 38 -38.11 -5.96 1.22
CA GLY A 38 -37.28 -7.16 1.34
C GLY A 38 -35.78 -6.97 1.09
N SER A 39 -35.35 -5.80 0.62
CA SER A 39 -33.93 -5.47 0.48
C SER A 39 -33.42 -4.69 1.71
N PRO A 40 -32.26 -5.04 2.28
CA PRO A 40 -31.62 -4.25 3.31
C PRO A 40 -30.99 -2.95 2.76
N LEU A 41 -30.80 -2.84 1.44
CA LEU A 41 -30.14 -1.71 0.80
C LEU A 41 -31.10 -0.53 0.59
N LYS A 42 -30.71 0.63 1.10
CA LYS A 42 -31.45 1.88 1.01
C LYS A 42 -30.60 2.94 0.33
N GLN A 43 -31.26 3.92 -0.30
CA GLN A 43 -30.64 5.05 -0.97
C GLN A 43 -29.56 4.62 -1.99
N VAL A 44 -29.80 3.51 -2.69
CA VAL A 44 -28.86 2.99 -3.70
C VAL A 44 -28.60 4.01 -4.82
N PRO A 45 -29.60 4.79 -5.29
CA PRO A 45 -29.34 5.87 -6.24
C PRO A 45 -28.33 6.90 -5.74
N THR A 46 -28.31 7.20 -4.43
CA THR A 46 -27.32 8.09 -3.82
C THR A 46 -25.94 7.43 -3.78
N LEU A 47 -25.86 6.12 -3.51
CA LEU A 47 -24.59 5.40 -3.51
C LEU A 47 -23.93 5.36 -4.89
N PHE A 48 -24.73 5.31 -5.95
CA PHE A 48 -24.27 5.28 -7.34
C PHE A 48 -24.14 6.68 -7.97
N TYR A 49 -24.56 7.72 -7.26
CA TYR A 49 -24.51 9.08 -7.78
C TYR A 49 -23.06 9.60 -7.84
N PRO A 50 -22.62 10.15 -8.98
CA PRO A 50 -21.25 10.64 -9.12
C PRO A 50 -21.04 11.92 -8.28
N HIS A 51 -20.04 11.90 -7.41
CA HIS A 51 -19.73 13.01 -6.50
C HIS A 51 -18.48 13.80 -6.90
N ILE A 52 -17.49 13.13 -7.51
CA ILE A 52 -16.21 13.74 -7.89
C ILE A 52 -15.82 13.26 -9.29
N ASN A 53 -15.43 14.17 -10.17
CA ASN A 53 -14.86 13.81 -11.46
C ASN A 53 -13.43 13.28 -11.27
N MET A 54 -13.15 12.07 -11.74
CA MET A 54 -11.83 11.44 -11.65
C MET A 54 -10.91 11.81 -12.81
N ASN A 55 -11.48 12.19 -13.96
CA ASN A 55 -10.73 12.57 -15.14
C ASN A 55 -11.45 13.67 -15.93
N PRO A 56 -11.15 14.96 -15.66
CA PRO A 56 -11.82 16.08 -16.31
C PRO A 56 -11.45 16.24 -17.78
N LYS A 57 -10.54 15.42 -18.32
CA LYS A 57 -10.10 15.48 -19.72
C LYS A 57 -10.95 14.64 -20.65
N LEU A 58 -11.72 13.68 -20.13
CA LEU A 58 -12.58 12.82 -20.93
C LEU A 58 -14.00 13.37 -20.98
N LEU A 59 -14.63 13.22 -22.15
CA LEU A 59 -16.04 13.60 -22.35
C LEU A 59 -17.01 12.57 -21.73
N ARG A 60 -16.60 11.30 -21.70
CA ARG A 60 -17.40 10.20 -21.15
C ARG A 60 -17.32 10.21 -19.62
N GLU A 61 -18.36 9.67 -18.98
CA GLU A 61 -18.42 9.58 -17.52
C GLU A 61 -17.19 8.87 -16.98
N GLN A 62 -16.45 9.57 -16.12
CA GLN A 62 -15.35 9.04 -15.34
C GLN A 62 -15.31 9.77 -14.00
N SER A 63 -15.99 9.19 -13.01
CA SER A 63 -16.23 9.84 -11.73
C SER A 63 -16.16 8.83 -10.59
N TYR A 64 -16.26 9.33 -9.37
CA TYR A 64 -16.31 8.53 -8.16
C TYR A 64 -17.57 8.89 -7.38
N ALA A 65 -18.36 7.87 -7.07
CA ALA A 65 -19.53 7.90 -6.23
C ALA A 65 -19.18 7.45 -4.80
N LEU A 66 -20.18 7.08 -3.98
CA LEU A 66 -19.93 6.65 -2.61
C LEU A 66 -19.44 5.19 -2.58
N GLY A 67 -18.12 5.03 -2.72
CA GLY A 67 -17.47 3.72 -2.73
C GLY A 67 -17.56 2.98 -4.06
N TRP A 68 -17.79 3.70 -5.16
CA TRP A 68 -17.82 3.16 -6.53
C TRP A 68 -17.12 4.11 -7.48
N ALA A 69 -16.22 3.60 -8.33
CA ALA A 69 -15.80 4.31 -9.51
C ALA A 69 -16.84 4.11 -10.62
N CYS A 70 -17.20 5.18 -11.31
CA CYS A 70 -18.14 5.16 -12.41
C CYS A 70 -17.37 5.37 -13.72
N LEU A 71 -17.60 4.51 -14.70
CA LEU A 71 -17.00 4.60 -16.03
C LEU A 71 -18.07 4.40 -17.09
N GLN A 72 -18.07 5.24 -18.11
CA GLN A 72 -18.79 4.98 -19.34
C GLN A 72 -17.82 4.48 -20.43
N THR A 73 -18.03 3.25 -20.93
CA THR A 73 -17.15 2.62 -21.93
C THR A 73 -17.34 3.20 -23.34
N PRO A 74 -16.35 3.06 -24.26
CA PRO A 74 -14.95 2.77 -23.97
C PRO A 74 -14.29 3.85 -23.10
N GLY A 75 -13.43 3.43 -22.19
CA GLY A 75 -12.59 4.33 -21.41
C GLY A 75 -11.66 3.58 -20.45
N PRO A 76 -10.67 4.26 -19.85
CA PRO A 76 -9.64 3.60 -19.09
C PRO A 76 -10.14 3.24 -17.68
N MET A 77 -9.96 1.99 -17.27
CA MET A 77 -10.15 1.56 -15.88
C MET A 77 -8.90 1.80 -15.03
N ASP A 78 -8.98 1.48 -13.73
CA ASP A 78 -7.88 1.61 -12.76
C ASP A 78 -7.47 3.05 -12.41
N GLN A 79 -8.38 4.03 -12.48
CA GLN A 79 -8.05 5.43 -12.08
C GLN A 79 -7.74 5.59 -10.58
N LEU A 80 -8.06 4.59 -9.75
CA LEU A 80 -7.66 4.58 -8.34
C LEU A 80 -6.16 4.29 -8.15
N ARG A 81 -5.48 3.82 -9.20
CA ARG A 81 -4.01 3.72 -9.26
C ARG A 81 -3.56 4.27 -10.61
N PRO A 82 -3.43 5.60 -10.75
CA PRO A 82 -3.14 6.23 -12.03
C PRO A 82 -1.88 5.64 -12.66
N GLN A 83 -2.06 4.91 -13.76
CA GLN A 83 -0.98 4.32 -14.53
C GLN A 83 -0.89 5.01 -15.88
N LYS A 84 0.33 5.18 -16.38
CA LYS A 84 0.54 5.68 -17.74
C LYS A 84 0.00 4.65 -18.72
N ASN A 85 -0.69 5.10 -19.75
CA ASN A 85 -1.12 4.29 -20.90
C ASN A 85 -2.07 3.12 -20.56
N ARG A 86 -3.00 3.30 -19.62
CA ARG A 86 -4.11 2.36 -19.44
C ARG A 86 -4.97 2.32 -20.72
N PRO A 87 -5.20 1.14 -21.32
CA PRO A 87 -6.05 1.06 -22.50
C PRO A 87 -7.53 1.26 -22.13
N ASP A 88 -8.29 1.66 -23.13
CA ASP A 88 -9.75 1.76 -23.00
C ASP A 88 -10.37 0.35 -22.97
N VAL A 89 -11.20 0.10 -21.96
CA VAL A 89 -11.98 -1.13 -21.81
C VAL A 89 -13.30 -0.97 -22.57
N GLY A 90 -13.71 -1.98 -23.35
CA GLY A 90 -15.00 -1.96 -24.05
C GLY A 90 -14.97 -1.21 -25.38
N LYS A 91 -13.86 -1.33 -26.14
CA LYS A 91 -13.74 -0.79 -27.50
C LYS A 91 -14.68 -1.53 -28.47
N GLY A 92 -15.12 -0.86 -29.52
CA GLY A 92 -15.91 -1.50 -30.60
C GLY A 92 -17.37 -1.83 -30.25
N VAL A 93 -17.83 -1.64 -29.00
CA VAL A 93 -19.20 -1.94 -28.56
C VAL A 93 -19.97 -0.67 -28.14
N PRO A 94 -21.32 -0.72 -28.08
CA PRO A 94 -22.11 0.39 -27.55
C PRO A 94 -21.66 0.79 -26.14
N SER A 95 -21.72 2.10 -25.90
CA SER A 95 -21.29 2.68 -24.62
C SER A 95 -22.14 2.15 -23.46
N GLU A 96 -21.46 1.67 -22.42
CA GLU A 96 -22.08 1.08 -21.23
C GLU A 96 -21.61 1.80 -19.96
N LEU A 97 -22.54 2.04 -19.02
CA LEU A 97 -22.18 2.50 -17.68
C LEU A 97 -21.74 1.30 -16.85
N VAL A 98 -20.53 1.39 -16.30
CA VAL A 98 -19.94 0.38 -15.42
C VAL A 98 -19.61 1.03 -14.08
N LEU A 99 -20.10 0.43 -13.00
CA LEU A 99 -19.73 0.79 -11.64
C LEU A 99 -18.73 -0.23 -11.14
N TYR A 100 -17.50 0.19 -10.86
CA TYR A 100 -16.44 -0.73 -10.48
C TYR A 100 -15.74 -0.32 -9.19
N HIS A 101 -15.16 -1.31 -8.54
CA HIS A 101 -14.22 -1.08 -7.45
C HIS A 101 -13.15 -2.16 -7.49
N GLN A 102 -11.96 -1.80 -7.05
CA GLN A 102 -10.83 -2.69 -6.97
C GLN A 102 -10.16 -2.54 -5.62
N VAL A 103 -9.55 -3.62 -5.17
CA VAL A 103 -8.74 -3.64 -3.95
C VAL A 103 -7.44 -4.32 -4.29
N SER A 104 -6.37 -3.70 -3.84
CA SER A 104 -5.08 -4.35 -3.72
C SER A 104 -4.75 -4.35 -2.24
N PHE A 105 -4.52 -5.53 -1.68
CA PHE A 105 -4.03 -5.72 -0.33
C PHE A 105 -3.08 -6.92 -0.33
N PRO A 106 -2.04 -6.95 0.52
CA PRO A 106 -1.13 -8.09 0.54
C PRO A 106 -1.87 -9.40 0.81
N GLY A 107 -1.77 -10.34 -0.13
CA GLY A 107 -2.45 -11.64 -0.06
C GLY A 107 -3.95 -11.62 -0.38
N ALA A 108 -4.53 -10.47 -0.74
CA ALA A 108 -5.93 -10.34 -1.13
C ALA A 108 -6.13 -9.25 -2.19
N LEU A 109 -6.40 -9.66 -3.43
CA LEU A 109 -6.78 -8.75 -4.51
C LEU A 109 -8.24 -9.00 -4.90
N ALA A 110 -8.96 -7.93 -5.20
CA ALA A 110 -10.34 -8.03 -5.64
C ALA A 110 -10.65 -7.03 -6.75
N PHE A 111 -11.54 -7.42 -7.65
CA PHE A 111 -12.16 -6.56 -8.64
C PHE A 111 -13.64 -6.88 -8.73
N VAL A 112 -14.46 -5.84 -8.77
CA VAL A 112 -15.88 -5.94 -9.08
C VAL A 112 -16.24 -4.89 -10.14
N ALA A 113 -17.03 -5.30 -11.12
CA ALA A 113 -17.68 -4.40 -12.07
C ALA A 113 -19.15 -4.76 -12.21
N LEU A 114 -20.03 -3.82 -11.89
CA LEU A 114 -21.47 -3.92 -12.08
C LEU A 114 -21.85 -3.25 -13.39
N VAL A 115 -22.74 -3.90 -14.14
CA VAL A 115 -23.32 -3.37 -15.38
C VAL A 115 -24.81 -3.18 -15.17
N PRO A 116 -25.27 -1.99 -14.72
CA PRO A 116 -26.65 -1.79 -14.29
C PRO A 116 -27.69 -2.09 -15.35
N ARG A 117 -27.43 -1.77 -16.63
CA ARG A 117 -28.38 -1.97 -17.73
C ARG A 117 -28.74 -3.44 -17.93
N SER A 118 -27.76 -4.33 -17.89
CA SER A 118 -27.95 -5.77 -18.07
C SER A 118 -28.18 -6.52 -16.76
N LYS A 119 -28.12 -5.82 -15.62
CA LYS A 119 -28.04 -6.42 -14.28
C LYS A 119 -26.89 -7.45 -14.18
N GLY A 120 -25.79 -7.15 -14.86
CA GLY A 120 -24.58 -7.97 -14.87
C GLY A 120 -23.59 -7.64 -13.76
N CYS A 121 -22.76 -8.62 -13.42
CA CYS A 121 -21.63 -8.42 -12.52
C CYS A 121 -20.45 -9.28 -12.97
N VAL A 122 -19.26 -8.68 -13.03
CA VAL A 122 -17.97 -9.38 -13.11
C VAL A 122 -17.30 -9.26 -11.75
N LEU A 123 -16.85 -10.40 -11.21
CA LEU A 123 -16.20 -10.48 -9.90
C LEU A 123 -14.96 -11.36 -10.00
N VAL A 124 -13.82 -10.84 -9.52
CA VAL A 124 -12.57 -11.58 -9.41
C VAL A 124 -12.02 -11.41 -8.01
N LEU A 125 -11.73 -12.54 -7.36
CA LEU A 125 -11.03 -12.58 -6.07
C LEU A 125 -9.78 -13.42 -6.24
N THR A 126 -8.64 -12.92 -5.80
CA THR A 126 -7.39 -13.69 -5.77
C THR A 126 -6.71 -13.57 -4.42
N ASN A 127 -6.08 -14.65 -3.98
CA ASN A 127 -5.29 -14.74 -2.75
C ASN A 127 -3.78 -14.58 -3.02
N GLY A 128 -3.43 -13.96 -4.16
CA GLY A 128 -2.06 -13.74 -4.56
C GLY A 128 -1.48 -12.48 -3.91
N LEU A 129 -0.22 -12.56 -3.51
CA LEU A 129 0.58 -11.36 -3.31
C LEU A 129 1.21 -10.99 -4.65
N SER A 130 0.84 -9.84 -5.19
CA SER A 130 1.57 -9.26 -6.30
C SER A 130 1.99 -7.85 -5.90
N MET A 131 3.30 -7.69 -5.71
CA MET A 131 3.90 -6.43 -5.25
C MET A 131 3.87 -5.35 -6.35
N SER A 132 3.77 -5.77 -7.61
CA SER A 132 3.93 -4.94 -8.81
C SER A 132 2.63 -4.80 -9.62
N VAL A 133 1.92 -5.91 -9.82
CA VAL A 133 0.74 -5.98 -10.70
C VAL A 133 -0.53 -6.25 -9.90
N ASN A 134 -1.68 -5.68 -10.24
CA ASN A 134 -2.96 -6.16 -9.69
C ASN A 134 -3.63 -7.11 -10.66
N ALA A 135 -3.37 -8.41 -10.47
CA ALA A 135 -3.89 -9.44 -11.35
C ALA A 135 -5.43 -9.52 -11.31
N ALA A 136 -6.08 -9.22 -10.18
CA ALA A 136 -7.54 -9.26 -10.10
C ALA A 136 -8.19 -8.20 -11.00
N ASP A 137 -7.59 -7.00 -11.05
CA ASP A 137 -8.04 -5.90 -11.89
C ASP A 137 -7.86 -6.21 -13.39
N LEU A 138 -6.68 -6.66 -13.82
CA LEU A 138 -6.43 -7.00 -15.23
C LEU A 138 -7.31 -8.18 -15.71
N MET A 139 -7.46 -9.23 -14.90
CA MET A 139 -8.39 -10.32 -15.22
C MET A 139 -9.84 -9.84 -15.25
N GLY A 140 -10.22 -8.98 -14.31
CA GLY A 140 -11.56 -8.40 -14.24
C GLY A 140 -11.91 -7.57 -15.46
N GLN A 141 -10.98 -6.76 -15.95
CA GLN A 141 -11.15 -5.99 -17.18
C GLN A 141 -11.29 -6.90 -18.41
N GLY A 142 -10.47 -7.95 -18.53
CA GLY A 142 -10.61 -8.93 -19.62
C GLY A 142 -11.94 -9.68 -19.60
N LEU A 143 -12.38 -10.12 -18.42
CA LEU A 143 -13.70 -10.76 -18.25
C LEU A 143 -14.85 -9.79 -18.54
N LEU A 144 -14.66 -8.50 -18.26
CA LEU A 144 -15.64 -7.47 -18.60
C LEU A 144 -15.74 -7.25 -20.11
N GLU A 145 -14.63 -7.23 -20.84
CA GLU A 145 -14.68 -7.13 -22.31
C GLU A 145 -15.36 -8.35 -22.94
N GLU A 146 -15.15 -9.54 -22.38
CA GLU A 146 -15.90 -10.74 -22.78
C GLU A 146 -17.40 -10.60 -22.46
N TYR A 147 -17.74 -10.13 -21.26
CA TYR A 147 -19.13 -9.90 -20.86
C TYR A 147 -19.86 -8.86 -21.73
N LEU A 148 -19.13 -7.85 -22.20
CA LEU A 148 -19.65 -6.81 -23.11
C LEU A 148 -19.63 -7.23 -24.58
N GLU A 149 -19.20 -8.46 -24.89
CA GLU A 149 -19.14 -9.02 -26.24
C GLU A 149 -18.23 -8.19 -27.18
N VAL A 150 -17.10 -7.68 -26.65
CA VAL A 150 -16.09 -6.99 -27.46
C VAL A 150 -15.51 -7.95 -28.49
N ALA A 151 -15.41 -7.51 -29.74
CA ALA A 151 -14.83 -8.33 -30.81
C ALA A 151 -13.34 -8.61 -30.56
N GLU A 152 -12.85 -9.78 -30.97
CA GLU A 152 -11.47 -10.22 -30.70
C GLU A 152 -10.40 -9.22 -31.16
N GLY A 153 -10.61 -8.54 -32.31
CA GLY A 153 -9.69 -7.51 -32.81
C GLY A 153 -9.67 -6.21 -32.00
N ASP A 154 -10.68 -5.99 -31.16
CA ASP A 154 -10.82 -4.79 -30.31
C ASP A 154 -10.46 -5.06 -28.84
N LYS A 155 -10.39 -6.31 -28.40
CA LYS A 155 -10.00 -6.66 -27.02
C LYS A 155 -8.57 -6.20 -26.71
N ASN A 156 -8.33 -5.86 -25.45
CA ASN A 156 -6.98 -5.54 -24.99
C ASN A 156 -6.17 -6.81 -24.71
N ASP A 157 -4.86 -6.76 -24.98
CA ASP A 157 -3.94 -7.84 -24.61
C ASP A 157 -3.54 -7.71 -23.13
N TYR A 158 -4.38 -8.22 -22.23
CA TYR A 158 -4.12 -8.18 -20.79
C TYR A 158 -2.92 -9.04 -20.38
N ALA A 159 -2.51 -10.02 -21.18
CA ALA A 159 -1.33 -10.83 -20.92
C ALA A 159 -0.06 -10.02 -21.16
N GLU A 160 0.00 -9.26 -22.25
CA GLU A 160 1.09 -8.33 -22.53
C GLU A 160 1.13 -7.20 -21.49
N LEU A 161 -0.03 -6.59 -21.15
CA LEU A 161 -0.09 -5.57 -20.10
C LEU A 161 0.47 -6.08 -18.76
N THR A 162 0.13 -7.32 -18.39
CA THR A 162 0.66 -7.98 -17.18
C THR A 162 2.19 -8.11 -17.25
N ARG A 163 2.73 -8.51 -18.41
CA ARG A 163 4.16 -8.65 -18.64
C ARG A 163 4.87 -7.29 -18.53
N THR A 164 4.37 -6.27 -19.21
CA THR A 164 4.93 -4.91 -19.16
C THR A 164 4.89 -4.35 -17.74
N GLU A 165 3.75 -4.43 -17.04
CA GLU A 165 3.66 -3.92 -15.67
C GLU A 165 4.61 -4.64 -14.71
N LYS A 166 4.79 -5.96 -14.90
CA LYS A 166 5.76 -6.73 -14.13
C LYS A 166 7.19 -6.28 -14.42
N GLU A 167 7.55 -6.11 -15.68
CA GLU A 167 8.90 -5.66 -16.07
C GLU A 167 9.21 -4.25 -15.54
N GLU A 168 8.24 -3.33 -15.61
CA GLU A 168 8.41 -1.96 -15.11
C GLU A 168 8.54 -1.86 -13.59
N LYS A 169 7.87 -2.75 -12.82
CA LYS A 169 7.73 -2.58 -11.36
C LYS A 169 8.39 -3.65 -10.50
N ASP A 170 8.49 -4.88 -10.99
CA ASP A 170 8.92 -6.04 -10.20
C ASP A 170 10.45 -6.17 -10.11
N GLY A 171 11.17 -5.60 -11.08
CA GLY A 171 12.63 -5.66 -11.15
C GLY A 171 13.36 -4.55 -10.39
N SER A 172 12.78 -3.36 -10.29
CA SER A 172 13.54 -2.18 -9.83
C SER A 172 13.36 -1.90 -8.34
N TRP A 173 12.17 -2.04 -7.73
CA TRP A 173 11.90 -1.44 -6.42
C TRP A 173 12.91 -1.82 -5.33
N PHE A 174 13.22 -3.11 -5.18
CA PHE A 174 14.14 -3.58 -4.16
C PHE A 174 15.56 -3.09 -4.39
N GLU A 175 16.00 -3.18 -5.65
CA GLU A 175 17.30 -2.70 -6.10
C GLU A 175 17.40 -1.17 -6.05
N ASP A 176 16.29 -0.47 -6.25
CA ASP A 176 16.19 0.99 -6.17
C ASP A 176 16.35 1.46 -4.73
N ILE A 177 15.78 0.73 -3.76
CA ILE A 177 16.00 1.04 -2.34
C ILE A 177 17.42 0.71 -1.93
N ARG A 178 17.97 -0.44 -2.33
CA ARG A 178 19.36 -0.79 -2.06
C ARG A 178 20.32 0.25 -2.64
N ARG A 179 20.14 0.58 -3.92
CA ARG A 179 20.91 1.61 -4.60
C ARG A 179 20.75 2.96 -3.91
N TRP A 180 19.54 3.34 -3.51
CA TRP A 180 19.33 4.58 -2.77
C TRP A 180 20.05 4.57 -1.42
N LEU A 181 20.01 3.47 -0.67
CA LEU A 181 20.76 3.32 0.59
C LEU A 181 22.26 3.47 0.33
N ASP A 182 22.80 2.82 -0.70
CA ASP A 182 24.23 2.93 -1.01
C ASP A 182 24.63 4.34 -1.48
N GLU A 183 23.83 4.98 -2.33
CA GLU A 183 24.07 6.35 -2.83
C GLU A 183 23.98 7.42 -1.74
N ASN A 184 23.14 7.21 -0.72
CA ASN A 184 22.93 8.16 0.38
C ASN A 184 23.82 7.84 1.60
N ARG A 185 24.67 6.82 1.48
CA ARG A 185 25.64 6.52 2.53
C ARG A 185 26.71 7.61 2.56
N THR A 186 26.85 8.30 3.67
CA THR A 186 27.78 9.44 3.82
C THR A 186 29.17 9.05 4.35
N GLY A 187 29.42 7.75 4.53
CA GLY A 187 30.68 7.24 5.08
C GLY A 187 30.74 7.29 6.61
N GLY A 188 29.58 7.13 7.26
CA GLY A 188 29.43 7.24 8.71
C GLY A 188 30.26 6.26 9.54
N ASP A 189 30.51 6.65 10.79
CA ASP A 189 31.25 5.90 11.78
C ASP A 189 30.53 4.59 12.21
N ARG A 190 31.18 3.83 13.09
CA ARG A 190 30.59 2.69 13.80
C ARG A 190 29.37 3.14 14.63
N PRO A 191 28.38 2.23 14.83
CA PRO A 191 27.30 2.48 15.79
C PRO A 191 27.86 2.61 17.21
N ARG A 192 27.07 3.17 18.11
CA ARG A 192 27.27 3.09 19.56
C ARG A 192 27.06 1.65 20.05
N GLU A 193 27.27 1.45 21.35
CA GLU A 193 26.92 0.20 22.03
C GLU A 193 25.42 -0.10 21.85
N LEU A 194 25.09 -1.37 21.62
CA LEU A 194 23.73 -1.78 21.26
C LEU A 194 22.70 -1.41 22.35
N GLU A 195 23.15 -1.42 23.60
CA GLU A 195 22.40 -1.09 24.81
C GLU A 195 21.83 0.34 24.78
N ASP A 196 22.55 1.28 24.15
CA ASP A 196 22.13 2.67 24.10
C ASP A 196 20.80 2.83 23.32
N TYR A 197 20.58 1.98 22.32
CA TYR A 197 19.39 2.01 21.45
C TYR A 197 18.17 1.32 22.07
N VAL A 198 18.34 0.46 23.08
CA VAL A 198 17.25 -0.34 23.66
C VAL A 198 16.23 0.53 24.38
N GLY A 199 14.95 0.35 24.11
CA GLY A 199 13.86 1.04 24.81
C GLY A 199 12.52 0.98 24.08
N ASP A 200 11.48 1.44 24.76
CA ASP A 200 10.13 1.61 24.20
C ASP A 200 9.98 3.07 23.76
N TYR A 201 9.85 3.28 22.44
CA TYR A 201 9.77 4.62 21.85
C TYR A 201 8.35 4.92 21.43
N TRP A 202 7.76 5.96 22.01
CA TRP A 202 6.38 6.35 21.73
C TRP A 202 6.30 7.64 20.94
N ASP A 203 5.40 7.69 19.98
CA ASP A 203 5.06 8.95 19.34
C ASP A 203 4.46 9.93 20.36
N GLU A 204 4.51 11.23 20.07
CA GLU A 204 4.03 12.29 20.95
C GLU A 204 2.57 12.10 21.40
N ALA A 205 1.72 11.56 20.53
CA ALA A 205 0.32 11.30 20.85
C ALA A 205 0.09 10.01 21.67
N LYS A 206 1.15 9.24 21.95
CA LYS A 206 1.10 7.93 22.63
C LYS A 206 0.13 6.95 21.95
N THR A 207 0.07 7.00 20.62
CA THR A 207 -0.78 6.13 19.79
C THR A 207 0.02 5.07 19.04
N LEU A 208 1.30 5.33 18.77
CA LEU A 208 2.22 4.42 18.10
C LEU A 208 3.45 4.21 18.97
N MET A 209 3.89 2.96 19.05
CA MET A 209 5.09 2.56 19.78
C MET A 209 5.99 1.70 18.91
N VAL A 210 7.30 1.90 19.05
CA VAL A 210 8.34 1.05 18.49
C VAL A 210 9.20 0.57 19.65
N LYS A 211 9.21 -0.73 19.90
CA LYS A 211 10.06 -1.35 20.92
C LYS A 211 11.37 -1.76 20.28
N VAL A 212 12.51 -1.34 20.83
CA VAL A 212 13.84 -1.72 20.37
C VAL A 212 14.51 -2.54 21.45
N PHE A 213 15.06 -3.70 21.09
CA PHE A 213 15.62 -4.66 22.04
C PHE A 213 16.74 -5.48 21.40
N ILE A 214 17.57 -6.09 22.24
CA ILE A 214 18.65 -6.98 21.80
C ILE A 214 18.14 -8.41 21.85
N HIS A 215 18.37 -9.15 20.77
CA HIS A 215 18.14 -10.58 20.69
C HIS A 215 19.48 -11.31 20.70
N GLU A 216 19.62 -12.28 21.59
CA GLU A 216 20.80 -13.14 21.70
C GLU A 216 20.53 -14.45 20.96
N ASN A 217 21.36 -14.78 19.96
CA ASN A 217 21.24 -16.08 19.30
C ASN A 217 21.84 -17.17 20.19
N GLU A 218 21.00 -18.02 20.76
CA GLU A 218 21.41 -19.16 21.62
C GLU A 218 22.30 -20.20 20.90
N SER A 219 22.40 -20.16 19.57
CA SER A 219 23.04 -21.20 18.74
C SER A 219 24.50 -20.93 18.33
N GLN A 220 25.14 -19.85 18.78
CA GLN A 220 26.57 -19.65 18.59
C GLN A 220 27.27 -19.52 19.94
N SER A 221 27.69 -20.68 20.46
CA SER A 221 28.48 -20.80 21.66
C SER A 221 29.85 -20.15 21.51
N ASN A 222 30.19 -19.36 22.52
CA ASN A 222 31.51 -18.95 22.96
C ASN A 222 32.21 -17.85 22.14
N ASP A 223 32.19 -16.65 22.74
CA ASP A 223 33.30 -15.68 22.76
C ASP A 223 33.42 -14.64 21.62
N SER A 224 32.32 -14.26 20.98
CA SER A 224 32.32 -13.02 20.19
C SER A 224 31.00 -12.25 20.29
N GLU A 225 31.08 -10.93 20.32
CA GLU A 225 29.97 -9.96 20.16
C GLU A 225 29.10 -10.21 18.90
N GLN A 226 29.47 -11.17 18.05
CA GLN A 226 28.82 -11.50 16.78
C GLN A 226 27.46 -12.22 16.95
N GLY A 227 27.10 -12.62 18.18
CA GLY A 227 25.82 -13.30 18.48
C GLY A 227 24.64 -12.39 18.82
N ARG A 228 24.88 -11.09 19.06
CA ARG A 228 23.86 -10.13 19.52
C ARG A 228 23.35 -9.31 18.34
N LYS A 229 22.03 -9.18 18.21
CA LYS A 229 21.41 -8.39 17.16
C LYS A 229 20.39 -7.43 17.74
N LEU A 230 20.39 -6.21 17.24
CA LEU A 230 19.33 -5.26 17.54
C LEU A 230 18.09 -5.62 16.72
N LYS A 231 16.94 -5.62 17.37
CA LYS A 231 15.62 -5.83 16.77
C LYS A 231 14.70 -4.69 17.14
N MET A 232 13.67 -4.50 16.32
CA MET A 232 12.53 -3.66 16.67
C MET A 232 11.23 -4.45 16.55
N ALA A 233 10.20 -4.04 17.30
CA ALA A 233 8.84 -4.54 17.17
C ALA A 233 7.83 -3.39 17.16
N PHE A 234 6.96 -3.36 16.15
CA PHE A 234 5.86 -2.38 16.12
C PHE A 234 4.82 -2.72 17.20
N ALA A 235 4.49 -1.73 18.04
CA ALA A 235 3.66 -1.88 19.22
C ALA A 235 4.11 -3.00 20.17
N GLY A 236 5.38 -3.40 20.13
CA GLY A 236 5.92 -4.50 20.94
C GLY A 236 5.38 -5.88 20.57
N MET A 237 4.73 -6.04 19.41
CA MET A 237 4.14 -7.30 18.98
C MET A 237 5.21 -8.23 18.38
N GLU A 238 5.28 -9.48 18.87
CA GLU A 238 6.23 -10.49 18.38
C GLU A 238 6.07 -10.77 16.88
N SER A 239 4.83 -10.71 16.35
CA SER A 239 4.55 -10.88 14.91
C SER A 239 5.12 -9.75 14.04
N GLU A 240 5.42 -8.61 14.65
CA GLU A 240 5.96 -7.41 14.01
C GLU A 240 7.43 -7.18 14.35
N GLU A 241 8.18 -8.25 14.69
CA GLU A 241 9.62 -8.15 14.92
C GLU A 241 10.41 -7.97 13.62
N HIS A 242 11.44 -7.13 13.63
CA HIS A 242 12.34 -6.89 12.51
C HIS A 242 13.77 -6.76 13.00
N ASP A 243 14.72 -7.39 12.30
CA ASP A 243 16.14 -7.16 12.56
C ASP A 243 16.55 -5.76 12.11
N LEU A 244 17.32 -5.08 12.94
CA LEU A 244 17.97 -3.82 12.63
C LEU A 244 19.42 -4.08 12.23
N THR A 245 19.77 -3.71 11.01
CA THR A 245 21.13 -3.79 10.47
C THR A 245 21.71 -2.38 10.44
N HIS A 246 22.93 -2.21 10.96
CA HIS A 246 23.59 -0.91 10.93
C HIS A 246 23.70 -0.39 9.49
N TYR A 247 23.28 0.87 9.28
CA TYR A 247 23.33 1.50 7.97
C TYR A 247 24.46 2.53 7.89
N GLN A 248 24.46 3.50 8.81
CA GLN A 248 25.50 4.52 9.01
C GLN A 248 25.24 5.27 10.32
N ASN A 249 26.27 5.80 10.98
CA ASN A 249 26.10 6.60 12.20
C ASN A 249 25.21 5.88 13.25
N ASP A 250 24.24 6.60 13.81
CA ASP A 250 23.17 6.08 14.68
C ASP A 250 21.89 5.76 13.89
N GLU A 251 22.03 5.34 12.63
CA GLU A 251 20.93 4.92 11.74
C GLU A 251 21.04 3.43 11.39
N PHE A 252 19.88 2.78 11.36
CA PHE A 252 19.71 1.37 11.08
C PHE A 252 18.69 1.17 9.97
N THR A 253 18.90 0.14 9.16
CA THR A 253 17.92 -0.33 8.19
C THR A 253 17.28 -1.62 8.65
N TRP A 254 15.97 -1.74 8.40
CA TRP A 254 15.22 -2.97 8.58
C TRP A 254 14.77 -3.58 7.25
N LEU A 255 15.41 -3.15 6.15
CA LEU A 255 15.23 -3.74 4.84
C LEU A 255 15.64 -5.22 4.88
N LYS A 256 14.74 -6.09 4.43
CA LYS A 256 14.96 -7.54 4.30
C LYS A 256 14.91 -7.97 2.84
N GLU A 257 15.23 -9.23 2.54
CA GLU A 257 15.04 -9.77 1.20
C GLU A 257 13.54 -9.75 0.80
N ARG A 258 13.28 -9.68 -0.51
CA ARG A 258 11.93 -9.65 -1.08
C ARG A 258 11.03 -10.76 -0.58
N ASP A 259 11.57 -11.97 -0.55
CA ASP A 259 10.81 -13.14 -0.17
C ASP A 259 10.42 -13.10 1.32
N GLU A 260 11.19 -12.42 2.17
CA GLU A 260 10.87 -12.28 3.58
C GLU A 260 9.72 -11.31 3.81
N PHE A 261 9.71 -10.15 3.14
CA PHE A 261 8.53 -9.27 3.17
C PHE A 261 7.30 -9.93 2.55
N SER A 262 7.50 -10.69 1.48
CA SER A 262 6.40 -11.40 0.82
C SER A 262 5.76 -12.44 1.73
N LYS A 263 6.57 -13.23 2.44
CA LYS A 263 6.10 -14.21 3.44
C LYS A 263 5.32 -13.56 4.58
N ARG A 264 5.67 -12.33 4.95
CA ARG A 264 5.02 -11.57 6.01
C ARG A 264 3.83 -10.73 5.54
N GLY A 265 3.52 -10.74 4.24
CA GLY A 265 2.46 -9.90 3.68
C GLY A 265 2.75 -8.41 3.80
N LEU A 266 4.03 -8.01 3.81
CA LEU A 266 4.42 -6.62 3.92
C LEU A 266 4.55 -5.98 2.54
N TRP A 267 3.94 -4.81 2.39
CA TRP A 267 4.03 -4.05 1.16
C TRP A 267 5.34 -3.28 1.07
N ALA A 268 5.89 -3.25 -0.13
CA ALA A 268 6.89 -2.28 -0.55
C ALA A 268 6.41 -0.84 -0.30
N ARG A 269 7.11 -0.10 0.56
CA ARG A 269 6.85 1.33 0.85
C ARG A 269 7.90 2.22 0.17
N HIS A 270 7.83 3.54 0.39
CA HIS A 270 8.87 4.45 -0.08
C HIS A 270 10.21 4.16 0.61
N LYS A 271 11.31 4.48 -0.07
CA LYS A 271 12.69 4.13 0.30
C LYS A 271 13.10 4.58 1.72
N GLU A 272 12.70 5.77 2.14
CA GLU A 272 13.02 6.32 3.46
C GLU A 272 12.32 5.59 4.62
N ASN A 273 11.30 4.78 4.32
CA ASN A 273 10.60 3.99 5.32
C ASN A 273 11.50 2.96 6.00
N TYR A 274 12.53 2.50 5.28
CA TYR A 274 13.39 1.42 5.74
C TYR A 274 14.54 1.87 6.62
N VAL A 275 14.65 3.17 6.90
CA VAL A 275 15.70 3.75 7.75
C VAL A 275 15.08 4.30 9.04
N ILE A 276 15.73 3.98 10.15
CA ILE A 276 15.39 4.49 11.48
C ILE A 276 16.66 5.11 12.07
N GLY A 277 16.54 6.34 12.57
CA GLY A 277 17.64 7.07 13.20
C GLY A 277 17.40 7.26 14.70
N PHE A 278 18.47 7.31 15.47
CA PHE A 278 18.45 7.53 16.92
C PHE A 278 19.24 8.78 17.29
N TRP A 279 18.67 9.61 18.17
CA TRP A 279 19.14 10.97 18.38
C TRP A 279 19.03 11.43 19.83
N GLU A 280 19.76 12.51 20.13
CA GLU A 280 19.79 13.27 21.39
C GLU A 280 18.98 14.58 21.22
N GLU A 281 18.39 15.16 22.27
CA GLU A 281 17.58 16.40 22.16
C GLU A 281 18.31 17.57 21.47
N ASP A 282 19.62 17.69 21.71
CA ASP A 282 20.44 18.84 21.33
C ASP A 282 21.21 18.68 20.00
N GLY A 283 20.85 17.69 19.17
CA GLY A 283 21.45 17.45 17.85
C GLY A 283 20.66 18.06 16.69
N SER A 284 21.12 19.22 16.21
CA SER A 284 20.72 19.97 15.00
C SER A 284 20.14 19.15 13.83
N GLU A 285 18.87 19.41 13.49
CA GLU A 285 18.29 19.12 12.15
C GLU A 285 18.88 20.02 11.04
N GLU A 286 19.77 20.96 11.38
CA GLU A 286 20.55 21.72 10.40
C GLU A 286 21.79 20.92 9.97
N GLU A 287 21.96 20.76 8.66
CA GLU A 287 23.14 20.19 7.96
C GLU A 287 23.08 18.72 7.47
N ALA A 288 21.95 18.31 6.88
CA ALA A 288 21.98 17.34 5.78
C ALA A 288 22.00 18.01 4.38
N GLY A 289 22.36 19.31 4.30
CA GLY A 289 22.24 20.11 3.08
C GLY A 289 23.43 21.03 2.74
N GLY A 290 24.53 21.00 3.48
CA GLY A 290 25.68 21.90 3.26
C GLY A 290 27.00 21.14 3.19
N LYS A 291 27.73 21.30 2.08
CA LYS A 291 29.13 20.87 1.98
C LYS A 291 29.98 21.72 2.94
N ASP A 292 30.92 21.06 3.60
CA ASP A 292 32.04 21.59 4.39
C ASP A 292 31.77 22.02 5.84
N ILE A 293 31.70 21.06 6.78
CA ILE A 293 32.01 21.33 8.19
C ILE A 293 32.97 20.30 8.79
N LYS A 294 34.05 20.84 9.40
CA LYS A 294 35.10 20.12 10.11
C LYS A 294 34.53 19.38 11.32
N VAL A 295 34.66 18.06 11.31
CA VAL A 295 34.32 17.18 12.43
C VAL A 295 35.23 17.50 13.63
N ARG A 296 34.64 18.04 14.70
CA ARG A 296 35.22 17.99 16.05
C ARG A 296 34.73 16.69 16.69
N GLU A 297 35.65 15.78 16.99
CA GLU A 297 35.38 14.64 17.88
C GLU A 297 34.93 15.16 19.26
N LYS A 298 33.62 15.26 19.47
CA LYS A 298 33.03 15.28 20.80
C LYS A 298 32.73 13.84 21.18
N SER A 299 33.21 13.42 22.35
CA SER A 299 32.91 12.10 22.90
C SER A 299 31.39 11.89 22.96
N ARG A 300 30.88 10.83 22.34
CA ARG A 300 29.46 10.41 22.33
C ARG A 300 29.04 9.92 23.72
N VAL A 301 28.84 10.85 24.65
CA VAL A 301 28.52 10.58 26.08
C VAL A 301 27.03 10.85 26.41
N HIS A 302 26.25 11.31 25.44
CA HIS A 302 24.87 11.75 25.67
C HIS A 302 23.89 10.61 25.36
N LYS A 303 22.79 10.54 26.13
CA LYS A 303 21.80 9.46 26.10
C LYS A 303 20.90 9.62 24.87
N ILE A 304 20.57 8.52 24.18
CA ILE A 304 19.55 8.52 23.14
C ILE A 304 18.19 8.82 23.76
N GLU A 305 17.49 9.82 23.23
CA GLU A 305 16.21 10.30 23.75
C GLU A 305 15.05 10.04 22.80
N TYR A 306 15.31 10.03 21.49
CA TYR A 306 14.27 9.74 20.53
C TYR A 306 14.76 8.95 19.32
N LEU A 307 13.81 8.22 18.75
CA LEU A 307 13.89 7.52 17.48
C LEU A 307 13.13 8.36 16.44
N SER A 308 13.72 8.53 15.26
CA SER A 308 13.05 9.17 14.11
C SER A 308 12.73 8.13 13.03
N TRP A 309 11.52 8.19 12.48
CA TRP A 309 11.10 7.29 11.42
C TRP A 309 10.19 7.98 10.40
N ARG A 310 10.51 7.87 9.12
CA ARG A 310 9.70 8.41 8.01
C ARG A 310 8.81 7.30 7.43
N TYR A 311 7.77 6.91 8.16
CA TYR A 311 6.86 5.84 7.73
C TYR A 311 5.80 6.26 6.69
N ASN A 312 5.65 7.56 6.43
CA ASN A 312 4.74 8.12 5.43
C ASN A 312 5.44 9.28 4.70
N LYS A 313 5.49 9.21 3.35
CA LYS A 313 6.13 10.23 2.50
C LYS A 313 5.44 11.59 2.55
N GLU A 314 4.16 11.63 2.90
CA GLU A 314 3.37 12.85 3.00
C GLU A 314 3.65 13.64 4.29
N LEU A 315 4.42 13.06 5.23
CA LEU A 315 4.84 13.79 6.42
C LEU A 315 5.92 14.81 6.04
N PRO A 316 5.81 16.06 6.52
CA PRO A 316 6.78 17.12 6.20
C PRO A 316 8.19 16.78 6.70
N ARG A 317 8.29 15.99 7.77
CA ARG A 317 9.55 15.52 8.37
C ARG A 317 9.36 14.12 8.99
N PRO A 318 10.44 13.39 9.29
CA PRO A 318 10.35 12.12 10.02
C PRO A 318 9.61 12.31 11.34
N LYS A 319 8.77 11.35 11.72
CA LYS A 319 8.06 11.39 13.00
C LYS A 319 9.05 11.01 14.12
N ARG A 320 8.99 11.72 15.24
CA ARG A 320 9.78 11.43 16.45
C ARG A 320 8.99 10.53 17.39
N PHE A 321 9.70 9.57 17.98
CA PHE A 321 9.22 8.65 18.99
C PHE A 321 10.16 8.78 20.19
N TYR A 322 9.65 9.24 21.32
CA TYR A 322 10.43 9.52 22.51
C TYR A 322 10.58 8.26 23.36
N LYS A 323 11.80 8.02 23.82
CA LYS A 323 12.14 6.90 24.70
C LYS A 323 11.39 7.08 26.03
N GLU A 324 10.63 6.06 26.41
CA GLU A 324 9.96 6.03 27.72
C GLU A 324 11.03 5.95 28.82
N MET A 325 10.96 6.89 29.77
CA MET A 325 11.96 7.06 30.84
C MET A 325 11.85 6.00 31.92
#